data_AF-A0A936ZVX6-F1
#
_entry.id   AF-A0A936ZVX6-F1
#
_cell.length_a   1.000
_cell.length_b   1.000
_cell.length_c   1.000
_cell.angle_alpha   90.00
_cell.angle_beta   90.00
_cell.angle_gamma   90.00
#
_symmetry.space_group_name_H-M   'P 1'
#
loop_
_entity.id
_entity.type
_entity.pdbx_description
1 polymer ?
#
loop_
_entity_poly.entity_id
_entity_poly.type
_entity_poly.pdbx_seq_one_letter_code
_entity_poly.pdbx_strand_id
1 'polypeptide(L)'
;MMKELELNISKVLIGLITIDEFESIIYQEYYVEQMKSNDFISNIITINYKNKKWKKELEELIYELWVDNKYLTYVLYKYCHIIIENTDSETVFHTMDKIAELCIKYDYEYDTLMQFYGFADELGFILSGYGSRSAEKLILDIKTYARLYSNTYNINQDVQVLLNLEEGLDKKVNRVEKLRDKKTPSDFLEKSKNNRKWFQFWK
;
A
#
# COMPACT_ATOMS: atom_id res chain seq x y z
N MET A 1 7.50 24.62 -1.34
CA MET A 1 6.86 24.81 -2.65
C MET A 1 6.69 23.49 -3.39
N MET A 2 7.73 22.84 -3.95
CA MET A 2 7.55 21.47 -4.50
C MET A 2 7.02 20.46 -3.46
N LYS A 3 7.58 20.49 -2.24
CA LYS A 3 7.08 19.69 -1.11
C LYS A 3 5.61 19.96 -0.75
N GLU A 4 5.15 21.19 -0.97
CA GLU A 4 3.78 21.61 -0.66
C GLU A 4 2.81 21.12 -1.73
N LEU A 5 3.20 21.21 -3.00
CA LEU A 5 2.47 20.60 -4.11
C LEU A 5 2.37 19.08 -3.93
N GLU A 6 3.47 18.39 -3.62
CA GLU A 6 3.45 16.95 -3.30
C GLU A 6 2.51 16.60 -2.14
N LEU A 7 2.50 17.41 -1.09
CA LEU A 7 1.59 17.25 0.04
C LEU A 7 0.13 17.39 -0.42
N ASN A 8 -0.20 18.39 -1.22
CA ASN A 8 -1.55 18.61 -1.70
C ASN A 8 -2.01 17.53 -2.71
N ILE A 9 -1.10 17.05 -3.57
CA ILE A 9 -1.35 15.88 -4.42
C ILE A 9 -1.65 14.65 -3.56
N SER A 10 -0.85 14.44 -2.51
CA SER A 10 -1.09 13.33 -1.59
C SER A 10 -2.48 13.44 -0.97
N LYS A 11 -2.85 14.63 -0.45
CA LYS A 11 -4.16 14.90 0.17
C LYS A 11 -5.32 14.62 -0.78
N VAL A 12 -5.26 15.08 -2.04
CA VAL A 12 -6.37 14.86 -2.98
C VAL A 12 -6.45 13.39 -3.39
N LEU A 13 -5.32 12.71 -3.55
CA LEU A 13 -5.29 11.28 -3.88
C LEU A 13 -5.87 10.39 -2.77
N ILE A 14 -5.71 10.80 -1.51
CA ILE A 14 -6.27 10.10 -0.35
C ILE A 14 -7.64 10.64 0.10
N GLY A 15 -8.19 11.64 -0.61
CA GLY A 15 -9.51 12.20 -0.32
C GLY A 15 -9.58 13.07 0.95
N LEU A 16 -8.45 13.60 1.43
CA LEU A 16 -8.43 14.58 2.53
C LEU A 16 -8.85 15.99 2.08
N ILE A 17 -8.72 16.28 0.78
CA ILE A 17 -9.27 17.48 0.15
C ILE A 17 -10.05 17.07 -1.08
N THR A 18 -11.04 17.87 -1.44
CA THR A 18 -11.83 17.74 -2.66
C THR A 18 -11.00 18.11 -3.90
N ILE A 19 -11.51 17.71 -5.07
CA ILE A 19 -10.92 18.12 -6.34
C ILE A 19 -10.96 19.65 -6.49
N ASP A 20 -12.05 20.30 -6.11
CA ASP A 20 -12.20 21.76 -6.22
C ASP A 20 -11.19 22.50 -5.31
N GLU A 21 -10.98 22.01 -4.09
CA GLU A 21 -9.92 22.51 -3.18
C GLU A 21 -8.52 22.29 -3.76
N PHE A 22 -8.28 21.16 -4.43
CA PHE A 22 -7.00 20.91 -5.08
C PHE A 22 -6.79 21.78 -6.32
N GLU A 23 -7.79 21.93 -7.18
CA GLU A 23 -7.78 22.79 -8.37
C GLU A 23 -7.51 24.25 -7.99
N SER A 24 -8.17 24.75 -6.93
CA SER A 24 -7.94 26.10 -6.42
C SER A 24 -6.52 26.33 -5.87
N ILE A 25 -5.82 25.27 -5.45
CA ILE A 25 -4.40 25.34 -5.07
C ILE A 25 -3.50 25.37 -6.31
N ILE A 26 -3.68 24.43 -7.25
CA ILE A 26 -2.77 24.30 -8.41
C ILE A 26 -2.94 25.40 -9.45
N TYR A 27 -4.09 26.10 -9.46
CA TYR A 27 -4.33 27.27 -10.33
C TYR A 27 -3.95 28.61 -9.68
N GLN A 28 -3.28 28.60 -8.52
CA GLN A 28 -2.69 29.83 -7.98
C GLN A 28 -1.63 30.39 -8.93
N GLU A 29 -1.54 31.73 -9.00
CA GLU A 29 -0.66 32.47 -9.92
C GLU A 29 0.77 31.92 -9.94
N TYR A 30 1.33 31.64 -8.77
CA TYR A 30 2.65 31.05 -8.61
C TYR A 30 2.86 29.73 -9.39
N TYR A 31 1.92 28.78 -9.33
CA TYR A 31 2.06 27.50 -10.04
C TYR A 31 1.84 27.66 -11.55
N VAL A 32 0.90 28.52 -11.94
CA VAL A 32 0.64 28.83 -13.35
C VAL A 32 1.86 29.46 -14.03
N GLU A 33 2.55 30.38 -13.35
CA GLU A 33 3.79 30.98 -13.86
C GLU A 33 4.91 29.94 -14.08
N GLN A 34 4.95 28.89 -13.25
CA GLN A 34 5.97 27.84 -13.33
C GLN A 34 5.72 26.79 -14.39
N MET A 35 4.53 26.75 -15.00
CA MET A 35 4.25 25.81 -16.10
C MET A 35 5.24 25.93 -17.25
N LYS A 36 5.78 27.13 -17.48
CA LYS A 36 6.72 27.40 -18.58
C LYS A 36 8.12 26.83 -18.34
N SER A 37 8.47 26.54 -17.09
CA SER A 37 9.83 26.15 -16.69
C SER A 37 9.88 24.83 -15.92
N ASN A 38 8.71 24.25 -15.59
CA ASN A 38 8.62 23.00 -14.84
C ASN A 38 7.57 22.07 -15.49
N ASP A 39 8.05 21.06 -16.21
CA ASP A 39 7.22 20.09 -16.92
C ASP A 39 6.29 19.31 -15.99
N PHE A 40 6.71 19.03 -14.75
CA PHE A 40 5.84 18.35 -13.80
C PHE A 40 4.64 19.20 -13.39
N ILE A 41 4.87 20.48 -13.07
CA ILE A 41 3.78 21.41 -12.73
C ILE A 41 2.85 21.57 -13.93
N SER A 42 3.42 21.70 -15.14
CA SER A 42 2.65 21.73 -16.38
C SER A 42 1.76 20.49 -16.52
N ASN A 43 2.34 19.30 -16.38
CA ASN A 43 1.63 18.02 -16.48
C ASN A 43 0.48 17.93 -15.48
N ILE A 44 0.69 18.31 -14.21
CA ILE A 44 -0.36 18.32 -13.19
C ILE A 44 -1.51 19.25 -13.57
N ILE A 45 -1.20 20.49 -13.97
CA ILE A 45 -2.21 21.50 -14.27
C ILE A 45 -3.03 21.10 -15.50
N THR A 46 -2.41 20.38 -16.45
CA THR A 46 -3.10 19.94 -17.68
C THR A 46 -4.00 18.72 -17.51
N ILE A 47 -3.99 18.05 -16.35
CA ILE A 47 -4.90 16.93 -16.07
C ILE A 47 -6.36 17.43 -16.12
N ASN A 48 -7.22 16.66 -16.77
CA ASN A 48 -8.65 16.93 -16.74
C ASN A 48 -9.29 16.31 -15.48
N TYR A 49 -9.35 17.07 -14.39
CA TYR A 49 -9.88 16.59 -13.10
C TYR A 49 -11.38 16.24 -13.10
N LYS A 50 -12.12 16.62 -14.13
CA LYS A 50 -13.52 16.21 -14.33
C LYS A 50 -13.64 14.80 -14.92
N ASN A 51 -12.57 14.27 -15.50
CA ASN A 51 -12.54 12.93 -16.08
C ASN A 51 -12.39 11.87 -14.98
N LYS A 52 -13.12 10.75 -15.06
CA LYS A 52 -12.97 9.60 -14.16
C LYS A 52 -11.54 9.04 -14.07
N LYS A 53 -10.68 9.35 -15.03
CA LYS A 53 -9.28 8.89 -15.10
C LYS A 53 -8.27 9.82 -14.39
N TRP A 54 -8.68 11.00 -13.91
CA TRP A 54 -7.76 12.00 -13.33
C TRP A 54 -6.86 11.41 -12.23
N LYS A 55 -7.42 10.53 -11.39
CA LYS A 55 -6.69 9.94 -10.27
C LYS A 55 -5.54 9.05 -10.75
N LYS A 56 -5.77 8.29 -11.83
CA LYS A 56 -4.75 7.43 -12.44
C LYS A 56 -3.65 8.27 -13.09
N GLU A 57 -4.03 9.31 -13.84
CA GLU A 57 -3.09 10.23 -14.47
C GLU A 57 -2.20 10.92 -13.43
N LEU A 58 -2.79 11.35 -12.31
CA LEU A 58 -2.05 11.96 -11.21
C LEU A 58 -1.14 10.95 -10.49
N GLU A 59 -1.61 9.71 -10.26
CA GLU A 59 -0.81 8.61 -9.69
C GLU A 59 0.42 8.27 -10.55
N GLU A 60 0.28 8.29 -11.88
CA GLU A 60 1.39 8.06 -12.83
C GLU A 60 2.46 9.15 -12.70
N LEU A 61 2.05 10.42 -12.62
CA LEU A 61 2.99 11.53 -12.48
C LEU A 61 3.78 11.51 -11.16
N ILE A 62 3.14 11.12 -10.04
CA ILE A 62 3.86 11.06 -8.75
C ILE A 62 4.76 9.85 -8.61
N TYR A 63 4.48 8.74 -9.30
CA TYR A 63 5.33 7.56 -9.29
C TYR A 63 6.75 7.88 -9.76
N GLU A 64 6.86 8.75 -10.78
CA GLU A 64 8.15 9.15 -11.34
C GLU A 64 8.97 10.07 -10.42
N LEU A 65 8.33 10.68 -9.42
CA LEU A 65 8.93 11.72 -8.58
C LEU A 65 9.12 11.34 -7.12
N TRP A 66 8.24 10.49 -6.60
CA TRP A 66 8.38 10.04 -5.23
C TRP A 66 9.45 8.97 -5.15
N VAL A 67 10.35 9.14 -4.17
CA VAL A 67 11.28 8.08 -3.78
C VAL A 67 10.47 6.82 -3.47
N ASP A 68 10.96 5.66 -3.90
CA ASP A 68 10.30 4.35 -3.82
C ASP A 68 9.54 4.13 -2.50
N ASN A 69 10.14 4.48 -1.37
CA ASN A 69 9.54 4.27 -0.04
C ASN A 69 8.33 5.18 0.24
N LYS A 70 8.35 6.43 -0.24
CA LYS A 70 7.21 7.35 -0.10
C LYS A 70 6.04 6.90 -0.99
N TYR A 71 6.35 6.41 -2.19
CA TYR A 71 5.34 5.80 -3.05
C TYR A 71 4.76 4.51 -2.44
N LEU A 72 5.62 3.68 -1.85
CA LEU A 72 5.21 2.45 -1.17
C LEU A 72 4.23 2.72 -0.03
N THR A 73 4.47 3.72 0.83
CA THR A 73 3.56 4.01 1.93
C THR A 73 2.18 4.46 1.44
N TYR A 74 2.12 5.22 0.34
CA TYR A 74 0.88 5.61 -0.32
C TYR A 74 0.14 4.41 -0.92
N VAL A 75 0.85 3.53 -1.63
CA VAL A 75 0.27 2.31 -2.20
C VAL A 75 -0.32 1.43 -1.10
N LEU A 76 0.40 1.27 0.02
CA LEU A 76 -0.09 0.54 1.18
C LEU A 76 -1.34 1.19 1.77
N TYR A 77 -1.36 2.52 1.91
CA TYR A 77 -2.54 3.25 2.38
C TYR A 77 -3.76 2.98 1.49
N LYS A 78 -3.58 3.02 0.17
CA LYS A 78 -4.63 2.72 -0.81
C LYS A 78 -5.16 1.30 -0.65
N TYR A 79 -4.28 0.31 -0.50
CA TYR A 79 -4.72 -1.07 -0.28
C TYR A 79 -5.40 -1.27 1.09
N CYS A 80 -4.91 -0.62 2.14
CA CYS A 80 -5.57 -0.63 3.45
C CYS A 80 -6.99 -0.08 3.37
N HIS A 81 -7.22 1.01 2.64
CA HIS A 81 -8.59 1.52 2.43
C HIS A 81 -9.48 0.54 1.69
N ILE A 82 -8.99 -0.07 0.61
CA ILE A 82 -9.73 -1.10 -0.12
C ILE A 82 -10.12 -2.24 0.85
N ILE A 83 -9.19 -2.71 1.68
CA ILE A 83 -9.46 -3.74 2.69
C ILE A 83 -10.53 -3.31 3.70
N ILE A 84 -10.48 -2.07 4.18
CA ILE A 84 -11.38 -1.55 5.21
C ILE A 84 -12.81 -1.42 4.68
N GLU A 85 -12.96 -0.82 3.50
CA GLU A 85 -14.25 -0.43 2.93
C GLU A 85 -15.01 -1.60 2.29
N ASN A 86 -14.30 -2.64 1.82
CA ASN A 86 -14.95 -3.75 1.12
C ASN A 86 -15.53 -4.78 2.09
N THR A 87 -16.79 -5.13 1.91
CA THR A 87 -17.47 -6.21 2.65
C THR A 87 -17.26 -7.58 2.00
N ASP A 88 -16.93 -7.61 0.71
CA ASP A 88 -16.61 -8.82 -0.03
C ASP A 88 -15.23 -9.36 0.36
N SER A 89 -15.19 -10.64 0.71
CA SER A 89 -13.97 -11.32 1.17
C SER A 89 -13.00 -11.59 0.02
N GLU A 90 -13.51 -11.84 -1.19
CA GLU A 90 -12.68 -12.08 -2.37
C GLU A 90 -11.85 -10.84 -2.73
N THR A 91 -12.47 -9.66 -2.70
CA THR A 91 -11.78 -8.38 -2.89
C THR A 91 -10.69 -8.15 -1.84
N VAL A 92 -10.94 -8.50 -0.58
CA VAL A 92 -9.94 -8.41 0.50
C VAL A 92 -8.77 -9.35 0.21
N PHE A 93 -9.03 -10.60 -0.18
CA PHE A 93 -7.99 -11.59 -0.50
C PHE A 93 -7.14 -11.17 -1.69
N HIS A 94 -7.77 -10.75 -2.78
CA HIS A 94 -7.06 -10.25 -3.95
C HIS A 94 -6.19 -9.02 -3.63
N THR A 95 -6.64 -8.16 -2.71
CA THR A 95 -5.85 -7.02 -2.25
C THR A 95 -4.66 -7.46 -1.38
N MET A 96 -4.85 -8.48 -0.54
CA MET A 96 -3.77 -9.08 0.24
C MET A 96 -2.68 -9.69 -0.64
N ASP A 97 -3.05 -10.33 -1.75
CA ASP A 97 -2.10 -10.89 -2.71
C ASP A 97 -1.21 -9.80 -3.30
N LYS A 98 -1.80 -8.66 -3.68
CA LYS A 98 -1.04 -7.49 -4.17
C LYS A 98 -0.08 -6.94 -3.12
N ILE A 99 -0.48 -6.89 -1.84
CA ILE A 99 0.42 -6.46 -0.76
C ILE A 99 1.55 -7.49 -0.57
N ALA A 100 1.26 -8.78 -0.66
CA ALA A 100 2.26 -9.84 -0.56
C ALA A 100 3.31 -9.77 -1.69
N GLU A 101 2.89 -9.43 -2.91
CA GLU A 101 3.80 -9.15 -4.03
C GLU A 101 4.75 -7.98 -3.73
N LEU A 102 4.25 -6.91 -3.09
CA LEU A 102 5.12 -5.81 -2.65
C LEU A 102 6.15 -6.29 -1.62
N CYS A 103 5.75 -7.13 -0.65
CA CYS A 103 6.69 -7.69 0.33
C CYS A 103 7.85 -8.44 -0.35
N ILE A 104 7.57 -9.20 -1.40
CA ILE A 104 8.59 -9.89 -2.20
C ILE A 104 9.43 -8.90 -2.99
N LYS A 105 8.80 -7.90 -3.64
CA LYS A 105 9.49 -6.87 -4.43
C LYS A 105 10.54 -6.11 -3.60
N TYR A 106 10.24 -5.86 -2.33
CA TYR A 106 11.12 -5.15 -1.39
C TYR A 106 11.92 -6.10 -0.49
N ASP A 107 12.20 -7.33 -0.93
CA ASP A 107 13.01 -8.35 -0.24
C ASP A 107 12.72 -8.53 1.27
N TYR A 108 11.44 -8.44 1.64
CA TYR A 108 10.98 -8.60 3.02
C TYR A 108 11.63 -7.61 4.01
N GLU A 109 12.04 -6.41 3.53
CA GLU A 109 12.73 -5.41 4.34
C GLU A 109 11.83 -4.84 5.45
N TYR A 110 10.58 -4.53 5.11
CA TYR A 110 9.68 -3.73 5.93
C TYR A 110 8.73 -4.57 6.79
N ASP A 111 8.70 -4.28 8.09
CA ASP A 111 7.88 -5.03 9.06
C ASP A 111 6.38 -4.96 8.75
N THR A 112 5.90 -3.82 8.24
CA THR A 112 4.50 -3.67 7.84
C THR A 112 4.13 -4.58 6.66
N LEU A 113 5.01 -4.67 5.65
CA LEU A 113 4.80 -5.59 4.53
C LEU A 113 4.88 -7.04 4.99
N MET A 114 5.78 -7.36 5.91
CA MET A 114 5.88 -8.69 6.49
C MET A 114 4.63 -9.08 7.29
N GLN A 115 4.02 -8.15 8.01
CA GLN A 115 2.79 -8.40 8.76
C GLN A 115 1.65 -8.78 7.81
N PHE A 116 1.43 -8.01 6.74
CA PHE A 116 0.46 -8.36 5.71
C PHE A 116 0.81 -9.68 5.01
N TYR A 117 2.09 -9.92 4.71
CA TYR A 117 2.53 -11.20 4.15
C TYR A 117 2.21 -12.38 5.07
N GLY A 118 2.36 -12.21 6.39
CA GLY A 118 1.98 -13.22 7.37
C GLY A 118 0.49 -13.54 7.36
N PHE A 119 -0.37 -12.54 7.15
CA PHE A 119 -1.81 -12.76 6.97
C PHE A 119 -2.12 -13.48 5.65
N ALA A 120 -1.46 -13.13 4.55
CA ALA A 120 -1.65 -13.80 3.27
C ALA A 120 -1.22 -15.28 3.34
N ASP A 121 -0.14 -15.58 4.04
CA ASP A 121 0.33 -16.95 4.28
C ASP A 121 -0.68 -17.76 5.13
N GLU A 122 -1.22 -17.16 6.20
CA GLU A 122 -2.30 -17.78 6.99
C GLU A 122 -3.55 -18.05 6.16
N LEU A 123 -3.94 -17.10 5.31
CA LEU A 123 -5.07 -17.27 4.41
C LEU A 123 -4.85 -18.45 3.47
N GLY A 124 -3.64 -18.59 2.91
CA GLY A 124 -3.26 -19.74 2.08
C GLY A 124 -3.43 -21.08 2.82
N PHE A 125 -3.08 -21.15 4.11
CA PHE A 125 -3.30 -22.34 4.93
C PHE A 125 -4.79 -22.61 5.17
N ILE A 126 -5.59 -21.59 5.49
CA ILE A 126 -7.03 -21.72 5.70
C ILE A 126 -7.70 -22.28 4.45
N LEU A 127 -7.44 -21.68 3.28
CA LEU A 127 -8.02 -22.11 2.01
C LEU A 127 -7.58 -23.53 1.61
N SER A 128 -6.39 -23.96 2.05
CA SER A 128 -5.88 -25.31 1.81
C SER A 128 -6.37 -26.34 2.84
N GLY A 129 -7.21 -25.95 3.81
CA GLY A 129 -7.72 -26.83 4.88
C GLY A 129 -6.73 -27.12 6.01
N TYR A 130 -5.59 -26.42 6.05
CA TYR A 130 -4.56 -26.55 7.09
C TYR A 130 -4.58 -25.39 8.10
N GLY A 131 -5.45 -24.41 7.93
CA GLY A 131 -5.53 -23.22 8.77
C GLY A 131 -6.02 -23.53 10.18
N SER A 132 -5.42 -22.85 11.16
CA SER A 132 -5.76 -23.01 12.58
C SER A 132 -6.90 -22.08 13.03
N ARG A 133 -7.30 -21.12 12.18
CA ARG A 133 -8.27 -20.06 12.46
C ARG A 133 -9.34 -20.03 11.36
N SER A 134 -10.51 -19.48 11.65
CA SER A 134 -11.54 -19.25 10.62
C SER A 134 -11.17 -18.06 9.72
N ALA A 135 -11.64 -18.08 8.47
CA ALA A 135 -11.41 -17.02 7.50
C ALA A 135 -11.98 -15.67 7.99
N GLU A 136 -13.15 -15.69 8.62
CA GLU A 136 -13.82 -14.49 9.14
C GLU A 136 -12.98 -13.81 10.22
N LYS A 137 -12.37 -14.60 11.11
CA LYS A 137 -11.47 -14.07 12.14
C LYS A 137 -10.22 -13.47 11.53
N LEU A 138 -9.63 -14.13 10.53
CA LEU A 138 -8.45 -13.60 9.84
C LEU A 138 -8.77 -12.29 9.10
N ILE A 139 -9.93 -12.20 8.44
CA ILE A 139 -10.37 -10.95 7.80
C ILE A 139 -10.53 -9.83 8.82
N LEU A 140 -11.06 -10.12 10.01
CA LEU A 140 -11.18 -9.14 11.08
C LEU A 140 -9.80 -8.63 11.52
N ASP A 141 -8.83 -9.53 11.70
CA ASP A 141 -7.45 -9.18 12.06
C ASP A 141 -6.80 -8.32 10.96
N ILE A 142 -6.93 -8.72 9.69
CA ILE A 142 -6.44 -7.96 8.52
C ILE A 142 -7.03 -6.54 8.50
N LYS A 143 -8.36 -6.42 8.65
CA LYS A 143 -9.03 -5.11 8.66
C LYS A 143 -8.61 -4.27 9.85
N THR A 144 -8.36 -4.87 11.00
CA THR A 144 -7.90 -4.18 12.20
C THR A 144 -6.51 -3.58 11.98
N TYR A 145 -5.58 -4.36 11.44
CA TYR A 145 -4.25 -3.88 11.11
C TYR A 145 -4.27 -2.83 9.99
N ALA A 146 -5.10 -3.01 8.97
CA ALA A 146 -5.31 -2.01 7.92
C ALA A 146 -5.81 -0.68 8.49
N ARG A 147 -6.76 -0.69 9.43
CA ARG A 147 -7.22 0.53 10.13
C ARG A 147 -6.12 1.16 10.96
N LEU A 148 -5.31 0.36 11.67
CA LEU A 148 -4.17 0.86 12.43
C LEU A 148 -3.20 1.60 11.50
N TYR A 149 -2.85 1.00 10.36
CA TYR A 149 -2.01 1.63 9.35
C TYR A 149 -2.63 2.93 8.82
N SER A 150 -3.89 2.89 8.37
CA SER A 150 -4.58 4.07 7.83
C SER A 150 -4.74 5.20 8.85
N ASN A 151 -4.96 4.89 10.13
CA ASN A 151 -5.05 5.89 11.20
C ASN A 151 -3.69 6.49 11.56
N THR A 152 -2.61 5.71 11.40
CA THR A 152 -1.23 6.16 11.62
C THR A 152 -0.71 6.93 10.42
N TYR A 153 -1.29 6.71 9.24
CA TYR A 153 -0.87 7.38 8.02
C TYR A 153 -1.10 8.89 8.09
N ASN A 154 0.01 9.62 8.22
CA ASN A 154 0.06 11.06 8.08
C ASN A 154 1.08 11.40 6.98
N ILE A 155 0.72 12.32 6.07
CA ILE A 155 1.56 12.69 4.93
C ILE A 155 2.89 13.33 5.39
N ASN A 156 2.93 13.87 6.61
CA ASN A 156 4.15 14.43 7.22
C ASN A 156 4.88 13.45 8.14
N GLN A 157 4.41 12.21 8.27
CA GLN A 157 5.04 11.19 9.10
C GLN A 157 6.36 10.75 8.48
N ASP A 158 7.31 10.36 9.33
CA ASP A 158 8.47 9.63 8.88
C ASP A 158 8.03 8.32 8.20
N VAL A 159 8.42 8.17 6.94
CA VAL A 159 8.15 6.99 6.11
C VAL A 159 8.63 5.71 6.80
N GLN A 160 9.73 5.77 7.57
CA GLN A 160 10.25 4.63 8.30
C GLN A 160 9.31 4.15 9.41
N VAL A 161 8.55 5.06 10.04
CA VAL A 161 7.55 4.69 11.05
C VAL A 161 6.39 3.94 10.40
N LEU A 162 5.97 4.35 9.21
CA LEU A 162 4.89 3.68 8.48
C LEU A 162 5.31 2.34 7.92
N LEU A 163 6.53 2.21 7.41
CA LEU A 163 7.03 0.95 6.84
C LEU A 163 7.40 -0.08 7.92
N ASN A 164 7.69 0.36 9.14
CA ASN A 164 8.04 -0.50 10.25
C ASN A 164 7.02 -0.38 11.40
N LEU A 165 5.74 -0.32 11.04
CA LEU A 165 4.65 -0.26 12.00
C LEU A 165 4.50 -1.60 12.71
N GLU A 166 5.05 -1.70 13.91
CA GLU A 166 4.77 -2.82 14.82
C GLU A 166 3.36 -2.65 15.38
N GLU A 167 2.46 -3.58 15.04
CA GLU A 167 1.24 -3.75 15.83
C GLU A 167 1.67 -4.15 17.25
N GLY A 168 0.92 -3.74 18.27
CA GLY A 168 1.06 -4.24 19.65
C GLY A 168 0.70 -5.73 19.77
N LEU A 169 1.19 -6.56 18.86
CA LEU A 169 1.23 -8.00 18.93
C LEU A 169 2.07 -8.30 20.17
N ASP A 170 1.36 -8.65 21.22
CA ASP A 170 1.87 -9.34 22.39
C ASP A 170 3.06 -10.21 21.94
N LYS A 171 4.26 -9.93 22.47
CA LYS A 171 5.58 -10.46 22.07
C LYS A 171 5.72 -12.01 22.10
N LYS A 172 4.59 -12.72 22.20
CA LYS A 172 4.46 -14.18 22.21
C LYS A 172 4.39 -14.80 20.82
N VAL A 173 4.23 -14.03 19.75
CA VAL A 173 4.25 -14.59 18.40
C VAL A 173 5.42 -14.00 17.61
N ASN A 174 6.59 -14.62 17.79
CA ASN A 174 7.81 -14.51 16.97
C ASN A 174 7.59 -14.88 15.48
N ARG A 175 6.45 -14.58 14.86
CA ARG A 175 6.18 -14.91 13.45
C ARG A 175 7.06 -14.06 12.52
N VAL A 176 7.23 -12.78 12.82
CA VAL A 176 8.11 -11.85 12.10
C VAL A 176 9.57 -12.29 12.23
N GLU A 177 10.06 -12.53 13.44
CA GLU A 177 11.43 -13.05 13.66
C GLU A 177 11.66 -14.41 12.99
N LYS A 178 10.70 -15.36 13.09
CA LYS A 178 10.78 -16.67 12.42
C LYS A 178 10.78 -16.59 10.89
N LEU A 179 10.20 -15.54 10.31
CA LEU A 179 10.24 -15.30 8.85
C LEU A 179 11.57 -14.66 8.44
N ARG A 180 12.13 -13.76 9.25
CA ARG A 180 13.48 -13.18 9.05
C ARG A 180 14.58 -14.24 9.19
N ASP A 181 14.49 -15.15 10.16
CA ASP A 181 15.45 -16.23 10.39
C ASP A 181 15.41 -17.33 9.32
N LYS A 182 14.36 -17.39 8.49
CA LYS A 182 14.28 -18.28 7.33
C LYS A 182 15.06 -17.78 6.10
N LYS A 183 15.82 -16.67 6.19
CA LYS A 183 16.78 -16.21 5.16
C LYS A 183 18.03 -17.12 5.02
N THR A 184 17.95 -18.41 5.36
CA THR A 184 19.02 -19.37 5.00
C THR A 184 18.94 -19.69 3.51
N PRO A 185 20.03 -19.49 2.73
CA PRO A 185 20.04 -19.80 1.31
C PRO A 185 20.21 -21.31 1.13
N SER A 186 19.13 -22.06 0.90
CA SER A 186 19.26 -23.42 0.34
C SER A 186 17.94 -23.91 -0.25
N ASP A 187 17.86 -23.96 -1.58
CA ASP A 187 17.06 -24.82 -2.47
C ASP A 187 15.53 -24.97 -2.26
N PHE A 188 14.96 -24.53 -1.14
CA PHE A 188 13.54 -24.61 -0.83
C PHE A 188 12.76 -23.48 -1.49
N LEU A 189 13.37 -22.30 -1.63
CA LEU A 189 12.74 -21.15 -2.29
C LEU A 189 12.61 -21.34 -3.81
N GLU A 190 13.58 -21.99 -4.47
CA GLU A 190 13.47 -22.37 -5.89
C GLU A 190 12.40 -23.45 -6.11
N LYS A 191 12.28 -24.45 -5.21
CA LYS A 191 11.15 -25.40 -5.25
C LYS A 191 9.80 -24.75 -4.90
N SER A 192 9.78 -23.69 -4.10
CA SER A 192 8.54 -22.98 -3.75
C SER A 192 7.98 -22.14 -4.90
N LYS A 193 8.84 -21.62 -5.80
CA LYS A 193 8.37 -20.93 -7.02
C LYS A 193 7.51 -21.83 -7.90
N ASN A 194 7.77 -23.14 -7.91
CA ASN A 194 6.98 -24.13 -8.66
C ASN A 194 5.79 -24.72 -7.88
N ASN A 195 5.66 -24.47 -6.58
CA ASN A 195 4.63 -25.11 -5.73
C ASN A 195 3.68 -24.14 -5.02
N ARG A 196 3.73 -22.83 -5.27
CA ARG A 196 2.67 -21.90 -4.81
C ARG A 196 1.42 -22.07 -5.70
N LYS A 197 0.73 -23.20 -5.54
CA LYS A 197 -0.53 -23.51 -6.22
C LYS A 197 -1.69 -22.61 -5.79
N TRP A 198 -1.56 -21.85 -4.71
CA TRP A 198 -2.67 -21.03 -4.21
C TRP A 198 -3.01 -19.83 -5.13
N PHE A 199 -2.06 -19.35 -5.94
CA PHE A 199 -2.32 -18.36 -7.01
C PHE A 199 -3.14 -18.92 -8.19
N GLN A 200 -3.34 -20.24 -8.28
CA GLN A 200 -4.07 -20.87 -9.38
C GLN A 200 -5.58 -20.98 -9.13
N PHE A 201 -6.07 -20.64 -7.94
CA PHE A 201 -7.50 -20.77 -7.60
C PHE A 201 -8.34 -19.53 -7.98
N TRP A 202 -7.72 -18.45 -8.46
CA TRP A 202 -8.42 -17.20 -8.81
C TRP A 202 -8.20 -16.83 -10.30
N LYS A 203 -8.50 -17.76 -11.21
CA LYS A 203 -8.57 -17.52 -12.66
C LYS A 203 -10.01 -17.40 -13.14
#